data_AF-A0A0K8QPE7-F1
#
_entry.id   AF-A0A0K8QPE7-F1
#
_cell.length_a   1.000
_cell.length_b   1.000
_cell.length_c   1.000
_cell.angle_alpha   90.00
_cell.angle_beta   90.00
_cell.angle_gamma   90.00
#
_symmetry.space_group_name_H-M   'P 1'
#
loop_
_entity.id
_entity.type
_entity.pdbx_description
1 polymer ?
#
loop_
_entity_poly.entity_id
_entity_poly.type
_entity_poly.pdbx_seq_one_letter_code
_entity_poly.pdbx_strand_id
1 'polypeptide(L)'
;MSVRITCPSCGTDFPAEAGLVEGDAKRLGAVLAGMEPVLGRAALQYLHLFKPAKTSLRLARAVRLLAELADLADAGTVCRDERAGVRRPAAAELWAAGIEQMLMQRDRLVLPLANHNYLRQIVFGMADAAEAAAERARAGAARRPATGRPGARGAGGCAHQRTALPGQPARVRRARQGGVRQARGRRQAALRRCGMSEDLFGGADQLDPAKALEHLQVPRTHRWEGTLRDMLDAVTHALTEPLGTEQAQRLAPAVVLTLCDTVGGSVCYLPRGAVLHQAIRDAQLFHDWRYGGLLPPALARKYRLAVQTVYEIIARQRELARRQEPDLFGFQDETGGST
;
A
#
# COMPACT_ATOMS: atom_id res chain seq x y z
N MET A 1 26.80 9.12 3.88
CA MET A 1 25.42 9.27 4.39
C MET A 1 24.52 8.44 3.50
N SER A 2 24.02 7.32 4.02
CA SER A 2 23.14 6.41 3.28
C SER A 2 21.73 6.98 3.20
N VAL A 3 21.08 6.85 2.04
CA VAL A 3 19.69 7.30 1.86
C VAL A 3 18.79 6.30 2.60
N ARG A 4 17.87 6.79 3.44
CA ARG A 4 17.00 5.94 4.25
C ARG A 4 15.57 5.98 3.72
N ILE A 5 14.93 4.82 3.62
CA ILE A 5 13.54 4.68 3.20
C ILE A 5 12.75 4.11 4.39
N THR A 6 11.58 4.72 4.66
CA THR A 6 10.67 4.25 5.72
C THR A 6 9.50 3.51 5.09
N CYS A 7 9.26 2.28 5.54
CA CYS A 7 8.11 1.50 5.10
C CYS A 7 6.80 2.14 5.63
N PRO A 8 5.86 2.55 4.76
CA PRO A 8 4.60 3.16 5.20
C PRO A 8 3.65 2.17 5.90
N SER A 9 3.86 0.86 5.74
CA SER A 9 2.97 -0.17 6.30
C SER A 9 3.38 -0.65 7.69
N CYS A 10 4.68 -0.62 8.03
CA CYS A 10 5.18 -1.08 9.33
C CYS A 10 6.08 -0.09 10.06
N GLY A 11 6.45 1.04 9.43
CA GLY A 11 7.29 2.07 10.03
C GLY A 11 8.79 1.73 10.07
N THR A 12 9.20 0.56 9.60
CA THR A 12 10.61 0.16 9.57
C THR A 12 11.41 1.00 8.59
N ASP A 13 12.50 1.59 9.08
CA ASP A 13 13.51 2.29 8.31
C ASP A 13 14.60 1.33 7.81
N PHE A 14 14.98 1.45 6.55
CA PHE A 14 16.06 0.66 5.95
C PHE A 14 16.95 1.51 5.03
N PRO A 15 18.25 1.24 4.94
CA PRO A 15 19.12 1.91 3.99
C PRO A 15 18.75 1.48 2.56
N ALA A 16 18.48 2.45 1.69
CA ALA A 16 18.00 2.24 0.33
C ALA A 16 18.95 1.36 -0.49
N GLU A 17 20.26 1.55 -0.29
CA GLU A 17 21.29 0.73 -0.91
C GLU A 17 21.15 -0.76 -0.58
N ALA A 18 20.84 -1.14 0.67
CA ALA A 18 20.67 -2.55 1.04
C ALA A 18 19.49 -3.20 0.33
N GLY A 19 18.42 -2.44 0.09
CA GLY A 19 17.27 -2.90 -0.69
C GLY A 19 17.57 -3.06 -2.18
N LEU A 20 18.53 -2.30 -2.72
CA LEU A 20 18.85 -2.25 -4.15
C LEU A 20 20.15 -2.97 -4.53
N VAL A 21 20.88 -3.58 -3.59
CA VAL A 21 22.10 -4.34 -3.90
C VAL A 21 21.76 -5.55 -4.78
N GLU A 22 20.67 -6.24 -4.46
CA GLU A 22 20.22 -7.43 -5.18
C GLU A 22 19.78 -7.14 -6.61
N GLY A 23 20.19 -8.00 -7.55
CA GLY A 23 19.93 -7.79 -8.99
C GLY A 23 18.44 -7.75 -9.34
N ASP A 24 17.61 -8.57 -8.68
CA ASP A 24 16.15 -8.54 -8.87
C ASP A 24 15.52 -7.25 -8.34
N ALA A 25 16.06 -6.67 -7.26
CA ALA A 25 15.54 -5.42 -6.70
C ALA A 25 15.82 -4.24 -7.62
N LYS A 26 17.01 -4.20 -8.23
CA LYS A 26 17.35 -3.21 -9.28
C LYS A 26 16.41 -3.33 -10.47
N ARG A 27 16.13 -4.56 -10.92
CA ARG A 27 15.18 -4.79 -12.02
C ARG A 27 13.77 -4.33 -11.66
N LEU A 28 13.30 -4.62 -10.44
CA LEU A 28 12.00 -4.16 -9.97
C LEU A 28 11.91 -2.63 -9.97
N GLY A 29 12.95 -1.98 -9.44
CA GLY A 29 13.05 -0.52 -9.43
C GLY A 29 13.08 0.09 -10.84
N ALA A 30 13.79 -0.54 -11.78
CA ALA A 30 13.84 -0.10 -13.17
C ALA A 30 12.48 -0.17 -13.87
N VAL A 31 11.73 -1.26 -13.67
CA VAL A 31 10.37 -1.39 -14.21
C VAL A 31 9.47 -0.31 -13.61
N LEU A 32 9.48 -0.14 -12.29
CA LEU A 32 8.66 0.89 -11.61
C LEU A 32 9.02 2.32 -12.04
N ALA A 33 10.29 2.59 -12.31
CA ALA A 33 10.73 3.91 -12.77
C ALA A 33 10.28 4.24 -14.20
N GLY A 34 10.06 3.23 -15.05
CA GLY A 34 9.53 3.41 -16.41
C GLY A 34 8.01 3.58 -16.48
N MET A 35 7.29 3.25 -15.40
CA MET A 35 5.83 3.29 -15.36
C MET A 35 5.31 4.70 -15.04
N GLU A 36 4.11 5.01 -15.52
CA GLU A 36 3.37 6.20 -15.10
C GLU A 36 3.19 6.20 -13.56
N PRO A 37 3.47 7.32 -12.85
CA PRO A 37 3.50 7.34 -11.38
C PRO A 37 2.20 6.87 -10.71
N VAL A 38 1.05 7.16 -11.33
CA VAL A 38 -0.28 6.74 -10.87
C VAL A 38 -0.38 5.21 -10.89
N LEU A 39 0.06 4.58 -11.98
CA LEU A 39 0.04 3.12 -12.13
C LEU A 39 1.07 2.45 -11.24
N GLY A 40 2.30 3.00 -11.14
CA GLY A 40 3.36 2.43 -10.30
C GLY A 40 2.97 2.31 -8.83
N ARG A 41 2.25 3.32 -8.30
CA ARG A 41 1.73 3.29 -6.92
C ARG A 41 0.69 2.18 -6.73
N ALA A 42 -0.26 2.05 -7.65
CA ALA A 42 -1.29 1.01 -7.59
C ALA A 42 -0.68 -0.40 -7.77
N ALA A 43 0.30 -0.54 -8.66
CA ALA A 43 0.95 -1.79 -9.01
C ALA A 43 1.70 -2.44 -7.82
N LEU A 44 2.32 -1.63 -6.95
CA LEU A 44 2.96 -2.14 -5.73
C LEU A 44 1.95 -2.78 -4.77
N GLN A 45 0.77 -2.17 -4.61
CA GLN A 45 -0.30 -2.74 -3.78
C GLN A 45 -0.92 -3.98 -4.44
N TYR A 46 -1.03 -3.96 -5.76
CA TYR A 46 -1.53 -5.06 -6.56
C TYR A 46 -0.70 -6.33 -6.42
N LEU A 47 0.63 -6.22 -6.31
CA LEU A 47 1.52 -7.37 -6.08
C LEU A 47 1.17 -8.17 -4.82
N HIS A 48 0.54 -7.55 -3.81
CA HIS A 48 0.08 -8.26 -2.62
C HIS A 48 -0.99 -9.32 -2.93
N LEU A 49 -1.78 -9.17 -4.00
CA LEU A 49 -2.79 -10.14 -4.40
C LEU A 49 -2.20 -11.44 -4.98
N PHE A 50 -0.92 -11.43 -5.36
CA PHE A 50 -0.20 -12.60 -5.87
C PHE A 50 0.60 -13.32 -4.76
N LYS A 51 0.58 -12.79 -3.54
CA LYS A 51 1.32 -13.35 -2.41
C LYS A 51 0.63 -14.63 -1.91
N PRO A 52 1.33 -15.78 -1.90
CA PRO A 52 0.80 -17.02 -1.33
C PRO A 52 0.68 -16.93 0.20
N ALA A 53 -0.24 -17.69 0.79
CA ALA A 53 -0.57 -17.60 2.22
C ALA A 53 0.61 -17.88 3.17
N LYS A 54 1.55 -18.75 2.77
CA LYS A 54 2.62 -19.25 3.66
C LYS A 54 4.01 -18.69 3.37
N THR A 55 4.23 -18.06 2.21
CA THR A 55 5.57 -17.64 1.78
C THR A 55 5.57 -16.20 1.26
N SER A 56 6.73 -15.56 1.29
CA SER A 56 6.93 -14.26 0.66
C SER A 56 6.99 -14.42 -0.87
N LEU A 57 6.49 -13.41 -1.58
CA LEU A 57 6.60 -13.38 -3.04
C LEU A 57 8.07 -13.21 -3.42
N ARG A 58 8.61 -14.14 -4.21
CA ARG A 58 9.98 -14.02 -4.72
C ARG A 58 10.11 -12.81 -5.63
N LEU A 59 11.19 -12.05 -5.48
CA LEU A 59 11.40 -10.80 -6.20
C LEU A 59 11.47 -11.01 -7.72
N ALA A 60 12.14 -12.07 -8.19
CA ALA A 60 12.12 -12.48 -9.60
C ALA A 60 10.70 -12.64 -10.19
N ARG A 61 9.76 -13.19 -9.41
CA ARG A 61 8.36 -13.34 -9.85
C ARG A 61 7.64 -12.00 -9.87
N ALA A 62 7.88 -11.14 -8.87
CA ALA A 62 7.33 -9.80 -8.82
C ALA A 62 7.78 -8.94 -10.02
N VAL A 63 9.06 -9.04 -10.41
CA VAL A 63 9.61 -8.38 -11.60
C VAL A 63 8.88 -8.83 -12.87
N ARG A 64 8.68 -10.14 -13.07
CA ARG A 64 7.96 -10.66 -14.24
C ARG A 64 6.52 -10.14 -14.31
N LEU A 65 5.79 -10.20 -13.20
CA LEU A 65 4.41 -9.71 -13.12
C LEU A 65 4.31 -8.20 -13.37
N LEU A 66 5.23 -7.40 -12.84
CA LEU A 66 5.23 -5.95 -13.10
C LEU A 66 5.61 -5.63 -14.54
N ALA A 67 6.57 -6.34 -15.13
CA ALA A 67 6.94 -6.14 -16.53
C ALA A 67 5.77 -6.47 -17.47
N GLU A 68 5.08 -7.59 -17.24
CA GLU A 68 3.87 -7.96 -17.99
C GLU A 68 2.77 -6.91 -17.84
N LEU A 69 2.58 -6.35 -16.64
CA LEU A 69 1.62 -5.27 -16.41
C LEU A 69 2.01 -3.97 -17.13
N ALA A 70 3.30 -3.62 -17.12
CA ALA A 70 3.81 -2.45 -17.84
C ALA A 70 3.59 -2.60 -19.34
N ASP A 71 3.93 -3.76 -19.93
CA ASP A 71 3.70 -4.05 -21.35
C ASP A 71 2.21 -3.94 -21.73
N LEU A 72 1.31 -4.42 -20.86
CA LEU A 72 -0.14 -4.29 -21.06
C LEU A 72 -0.64 -2.85 -21.00
N ALA A 73 -0.06 -2.02 -20.13
CA ALA A 73 -0.41 -0.61 -20.02
C ALA A 73 0.15 0.21 -21.19
N ASP A 74 1.39 -0.07 -21.60
CA ASP A 74 2.10 0.61 -22.69
C ASP A 74 1.49 0.29 -24.06
N ALA A 75 0.83 -0.86 -24.20
CA ALA A 75 0.05 -1.19 -25.39
C ALA A 75 -1.09 -0.20 -25.66
N GLY A 76 -1.51 0.60 -24.66
CA GLY A 76 -2.53 1.66 -24.77
C GLY A 76 -3.94 1.15 -25.13
N THR A 77 -4.12 -0.15 -25.26
CA THR A 77 -5.37 -0.81 -25.61
C THR A 77 -5.57 -2.05 -24.76
N VAL A 78 -6.82 -2.35 -24.44
CA VAL A 78 -7.19 -3.55 -23.67
C VAL A 78 -8.14 -4.43 -24.49
N CYS A 79 -7.90 -5.74 -24.41
CA CYS A 79 -8.80 -6.78 -24.91
C CYS A 79 -9.23 -7.66 -23.74
N ARG A 80 -10.54 -7.98 -23.68
CA ARG A 80 -11.09 -8.96 -22.73
C ARG A 80 -10.44 -10.33 -22.88
N ASP A 81 -10.32 -10.82 -24.11
CA ASP A 81 -9.61 -12.04 -24.49
C ASP A 81 -8.78 -11.79 -25.77
N GLU A 82 -7.55 -12.30 -25.83
CA GLU A 82 -6.61 -12.04 -26.94
C GLU A 82 -7.04 -12.62 -28.28
N ARG A 83 -7.88 -13.65 -28.27
CA ARG A 83 -8.22 -14.42 -29.47
C ARG A 83 -9.37 -13.85 -30.30
N ALA A 84 -10.25 -13.01 -29.71
CA ALA A 84 -11.46 -12.54 -30.39
C ALA A 84 -12.02 -11.19 -29.90
N GLY A 85 -11.29 -10.47 -29.03
CA GLY A 85 -11.83 -9.27 -28.38
C GLY A 85 -11.68 -7.99 -29.19
N VAL A 86 -12.73 -7.16 -29.20
CA VAL A 86 -12.66 -5.74 -29.58
C VAL A 86 -11.57 -5.07 -28.75
N ARG A 87 -10.71 -4.27 -29.39
CA ARG A 87 -9.71 -3.45 -28.70
C ARG A 87 -10.35 -2.15 -28.26
N ARG A 88 -10.27 -1.85 -26.97
CA ARG A 88 -10.72 -0.59 -26.39
C ARG A 88 -9.51 0.24 -25.96
N PRO A 89 -9.51 1.57 -26.15
CA PRO A 89 -8.44 2.42 -25.66
C PRO A 89 -8.40 2.38 -24.13
N ALA A 90 -7.23 2.14 -23.55
CA ALA A 90 -7.04 2.06 -22.11
C ALA A 90 -5.75 2.80 -21.73
N ALA A 91 -5.90 3.99 -21.14
CA ALA A 91 -4.79 4.76 -20.58
C ALA A 91 -4.34 4.16 -19.23
N ALA A 92 -3.13 4.50 -18.79
CA ALA A 92 -2.56 4.04 -17.52
C ALA A 92 -3.46 4.33 -16.30
N GLU A 93 -4.20 5.44 -16.31
CA GLU A 93 -5.18 5.80 -15.27
C GLU A 93 -6.30 4.77 -15.15
N LEU A 94 -6.75 4.20 -16.27
CA LEU A 94 -7.81 3.19 -16.28
C LEU A 94 -7.33 1.87 -15.68
N TRP A 95 -6.06 1.51 -15.93
CA TRP A 95 -5.41 0.37 -15.30
C TRP A 95 -5.27 0.57 -13.79
N ALA A 96 -4.88 1.77 -13.35
CA ALA A 96 -4.82 2.10 -11.93
C ALA A 96 -6.20 2.01 -11.26
N ALA A 97 -7.25 2.57 -11.87
CA ALA A 97 -8.62 2.47 -11.38
C ALA A 97 -9.12 1.01 -11.31
N GLY A 98 -8.77 0.18 -12.30
CA GLY A 98 -9.07 -1.25 -12.29
C GLY A 98 -8.40 -1.99 -11.14
N ILE A 99 -7.13 -1.68 -10.87
CA ILE A 99 -6.39 -2.22 -9.71
C ILE A 99 -7.05 -1.78 -8.40
N GLU A 100 -7.39 -0.50 -8.25
CA GLU A 100 -8.05 0.03 -7.06
C GLU A 100 -9.40 -0.65 -6.80
N GLN A 101 -10.20 -0.89 -7.85
CA GLN A 101 -11.44 -1.65 -7.73
C GLN A 101 -11.20 -3.08 -7.22
N MET A 102 -10.17 -3.77 -7.71
CA MET A 102 -9.80 -5.10 -7.21
C MET A 102 -9.37 -5.06 -5.73
N LEU A 103 -8.61 -4.05 -5.33
CA LEU A 103 -8.16 -3.87 -3.96
C LEU A 103 -9.32 -3.60 -3.00
N MET A 104 -10.35 -2.83 -3.42
CA MET A 104 -11.58 -2.63 -2.65
C MET A 104 -12.38 -3.93 -2.46
N GLN A 105 -12.35 -4.83 -3.45
CA GLN A 105 -13.10 -6.08 -3.46
C GLN A 105 -12.25 -7.30 -3.04
N ARG A 106 -11.12 -7.07 -2.36
CA ARG A 106 -10.13 -8.12 -2.05
C ARG A 106 -10.74 -9.37 -1.40
N ASP A 107 -11.73 -9.20 -0.52
CA ASP A 107 -12.29 -10.28 0.29
C ASP A 107 -13.20 -11.22 -0.55
N ARG A 108 -13.57 -10.80 -1.77
CA ARG A 108 -14.34 -11.60 -2.74
C ARG A 108 -13.45 -12.35 -3.74
N LEU A 109 -12.14 -12.09 -3.73
CA LEU A 109 -11.20 -12.69 -4.67
C LEU A 109 -10.61 -13.99 -4.11
N VAL A 110 -10.42 -14.98 -4.98
CA VAL A 110 -9.67 -16.19 -4.65
C VAL A 110 -8.18 -15.88 -4.78
N LEU A 111 -7.50 -15.79 -3.64
CA LEU A 111 -6.06 -15.53 -3.56
C LEU A 111 -5.29 -16.85 -3.35
N PRO A 112 -4.07 -16.97 -3.88
CA PRO A 112 -3.32 -15.99 -4.67
C PRO A 112 -3.77 -15.95 -6.14
N LEU A 113 -3.72 -14.76 -6.75
CA LEU A 113 -3.95 -14.63 -8.19
C LEU A 113 -2.83 -15.33 -8.99
N ALA A 114 -3.22 -15.92 -10.12
CA ALA A 114 -2.29 -16.58 -11.03
C ALA A 114 -1.71 -15.62 -12.09
N ASN A 115 -2.55 -14.74 -12.64
CA ASN A 115 -2.23 -13.88 -13.78
C ASN A 115 -3.09 -12.59 -13.79
N HIS A 116 -2.91 -11.76 -14.81
CA HIS A 116 -3.58 -10.46 -14.99
C HIS A 116 -4.95 -10.53 -15.70
N ASN A 117 -5.47 -11.73 -16.01
CA ASN A 117 -6.67 -11.87 -16.85
C ASN A 117 -7.91 -11.22 -16.22
N TYR A 118 -8.06 -11.34 -14.90
CA TYR A 118 -9.18 -10.71 -14.20
C TYR A 118 -9.10 -9.18 -14.22
N LEU A 119 -7.90 -8.63 -14.05
CA LEU A 119 -7.66 -7.19 -14.16
C LEU A 119 -8.02 -6.69 -15.57
N ARG A 120 -7.60 -7.42 -16.61
CA ARG A 120 -7.95 -7.10 -18.01
C ARG A 120 -9.46 -7.06 -18.24
N GLN A 121 -10.23 -7.96 -17.64
CA GLN A 121 -11.70 -7.96 -17.75
C GLN A 121 -12.32 -6.72 -17.11
N ILE A 122 -11.83 -6.31 -15.92
CA ILE A 122 -12.31 -5.09 -15.23
C ILE A 122 -11.97 -3.85 -16.07
N VAL A 123 -10.71 -3.71 -16.48
CA VAL A 123 -10.24 -2.56 -17.26
C VAL A 123 -10.97 -2.48 -18.61
N PHE A 124 -11.23 -3.61 -19.26
CA PHE A 124 -12.05 -3.66 -20.47
C PHE A 124 -13.49 -3.18 -20.21
N GLY A 125 -14.13 -3.62 -19.12
CA GLY A 125 -15.46 -3.16 -18.75
C GLY A 125 -15.52 -1.65 -18.48
N MET A 126 -14.50 -1.11 -17.82
CA MET A 126 -14.36 0.33 -17.61
C MET A 126 -14.13 1.09 -18.94
N ALA A 127 -13.31 0.55 -19.83
CA ALA A 127 -13.03 1.15 -21.14
C ALA A 127 -14.28 1.19 -22.03
N ASP A 128 -15.04 0.08 -22.06
CA ASP A 128 -16.29 -0.03 -22.83
C ASP A 128 -17.35 0.95 -22.29
N ALA A 129 -17.46 1.08 -20.96
CA ALA A 129 -18.35 2.06 -20.34
C ALA A 129 -17.93 3.51 -20.64
N ALA A 130 -16.63 3.81 -20.63
CA ALA A 130 -16.09 5.12 -20.98
C ALA A 130 -16.36 5.49 -22.44
N GLU A 131 -16.20 4.54 -23.36
CA GLU A 131 -16.50 4.74 -24.78
C GLU A 131 -18.01 4.95 -25.02
N ALA A 132 -18.86 4.14 -24.38
CA ALA A 132 -20.31 4.30 -24.44
C ALA A 132 -20.79 5.65 -23.85
N ALA A 133 -20.11 6.17 -22.82
CA ALA A 133 -20.38 7.49 -22.26
C ALA A 133 -19.93 8.62 -23.21
N ALA A 134 -18.75 8.48 -23.83
CA ALA A 134 -18.25 9.43 -24.81
C ALA A 134 -19.16 9.51 -26.06
N GLU A 135 -19.66 8.37 -26.53
CA GLU A 135 -20.61 8.31 -27.65
C GLU A 135 -21.93 9.02 -27.30
N ARG A 136 -22.49 8.76 -26.11
CA ARG A 136 -23.69 9.46 -25.61
C ARG A 136 -23.49 10.97 -25.49
N ALA A 137 -22.33 11.42 -25.01
CA ALA A 137 -22.01 12.84 -24.91
C ALA A 137 -21.91 13.51 -26.29
N ARG A 138 -21.29 12.85 -27.27
CA ARG A 138 -21.20 13.32 -28.67
C ARG A 138 -22.59 13.40 -29.31
N ALA A 139 -23.42 12.37 -29.14
CA ALA A 139 -24.80 12.36 -29.64
C ALA A 139 -25.66 13.45 -28.98
N GLY A 140 -25.51 13.69 -27.68
CA GLY A 140 -26.20 14.77 -26.94
C GLY A 140 -25.77 16.17 -27.35
N ALA A 141 -24.48 16.38 -27.64
CA ALA A 141 -23.96 17.64 -28.16
C ALA A 141 -24.48 17.94 -29.58
N ALA A 142 -24.61 16.91 -30.43
CA ALA A 142 -25.19 17.02 -31.77
C ALA A 142 -26.70 17.28 -31.75
N ARG A 143 -27.42 16.83 -30.70
CA ARG A 143 -28.87 17.01 -30.54
C ARG A 143 -29.29 18.37 -29.96
N ARG A 144 -28.37 19.28 -29.67
CA ARG A 144 -28.72 20.62 -29.15
C ARG A 144 -29.36 21.45 -30.26
N PRO A 145 -30.66 21.79 -30.21
CA PRO A 145 -31.29 22.57 -31.27
C PRO A 145 -30.70 23.98 -31.28
N ALA A 146 -30.45 24.52 -32.47
CA ALA A 146 -30.10 25.91 -32.68
C ALA A 146 -31.32 26.80 -32.35
N THR A 147 -31.56 27.09 -31.08
CA THR A 147 -32.61 28.02 -30.66
C THR A 147 -32.02 29.40 -30.36
N GLY A 148 -32.47 30.40 -31.12
CA GLY A 148 -32.33 31.81 -30.73
C GLY A 148 -32.05 32.82 -31.84
N ARG A 149 -32.90 32.89 -32.88
CA ARG A 149 -33.03 34.09 -33.72
C ARG A 149 -33.89 35.10 -32.92
N PRO A 150 -33.43 36.33 -32.61
CA PRO A 150 -34.26 37.28 -31.88
C PRO A 150 -35.20 38.01 -32.87
N GLY A 151 -36.51 37.88 -32.65
CA GLY A 151 -37.52 38.71 -33.30
C GLY A 151 -37.91 39.87 -32.38
N ALA A 152 -37.66 41.11 -32.81
CA ALA A 152 -38.16 42.32 -32.17
C ALA A 152 -39.06 43.09 -33.16
N ARG A 153 -40.35 43.21 -32.84
CA ARG A 153 -41.29 44.28 -33.27
C ARG A 153 -41.39 45.23 -32.07
N GLY A 154 -41.46 46.56 -32.10
CA GLY A 154 -41.53 47.60 -33.14
C GLY A 154 -41.98 48.91 -32.45
N ALA A 155 -41.68 50.06 -33.09
CA ALA A 155 -42.12 51.47 -32.87
C ALA A 155 -40.95 52.39 -32.49
N GLY A 156 -40.63 53.49 -33.18
CA GLY A 156 -41.14 54.16 -34.40
C GLY A 156 -40.42 55.52 -34.51
N GLY A 157 -40.24 56.07 -35.73
CA GLY A 157 -39.83 57.47 -35.93
C GLY A 157 -38.81 57.73 -37.05
N CYS A 158 -39.20 58.56 -38.02
CA CYS A 158 -38.58 58.84 -39.33
C CYS A 158 -37.28 59.66 -39.31
N ALA A 159 -36.42 59.48 -40.34
CA ALA A 159 -36.23 60.44 -41.46
C ALA A 159 -34.80 60.44 -42.06
N HIS A 160 -34.79 60.42 -43.41
CA HIS A 160 -33.84 61.02 -44.36
C HIS A 160 -32.59 60.26 -44.87
N GLN A 161 -32.75 59.88 -46.14
CA GLN A 161 -31.89 59.56 -47.29
C GLN A 161 -30.42 60.06 -47.26
N ARG A 162 -29.47 59.21 -47.71
CA ARG A 162 -28.90 59.19 -49.09
C ARG A 162 -27.73 58.18 -49.23
N THR A 163 -27.88 57.31 -50.23
CA THR A 163 -26.93 56.76 -51.24
C THR A 163 -25.46 56.43 -50.91
N ALA A 164 -25.04 55.17 -51.15
CA ALA A 164 -24.01 54.74 -52.14
C ALA A 164 -23.31 53.39 -51.77
N LEU A 165 -23.21 52.47 -52.74
CA LEU A 165 -22.42 51.22 -52.76
C LEU A 165 -20.93 51.51 -53.18
N PRO A 166 -20.03 50.51 -53.33
CA PRO A 166 -19.66 49.37 -52.46
C PRO A 166 -18.12 49.28 -52.26
N GLY A 167 -17.65 48.40 -51.36
CA GLY A 167 -16.23 48.02 -51.30
C GLY A 167 -15.84 47.19 -50.08
N GLN A 168 -15.57 45.89 -50.30
CA GLN A 168 -14.98 44.94 -49.36
C GLN A 168 -13.52 44.61 -49.81
N PRO A 169 -12.68 43.91 -49.02
CA PRO A 169 -12.68 43.72 -47.57
C PRO A 169 -11.28 43.81 -46.90
N ALA A 170 -11.29 43.61 -45.58
CA ALA A 170 -10.28 42.95 -44.75
C ALA A 170 -9.12 43.78 -44.16
N ARG A 171 -9.20 43.99 -42.83
CA ARG A 171 -8.34 43.36 -41.78
C ARG A 171 -8.28 44.27 -40.56
N VAL A 172 -8.89 43.87 -39.43
CA VAL A 172 -8.49 44.43 -38.12
C VAL A 172 -8.55 43.37 -37.02
N ARG A 173 -7.36 43.18 -36.43
CA ARG A 173 -6.99 42.89 -35.03
C ARG A 173 -8.08 42.45 -34.04
N ARG A 174 -7.75 41.42 -33.26
CA ARG A 174 -8.33 41.17 -31.93
C ARG A 174 -7.27 41.35 -30.84
N ALA A 175 -7.58 42.19 -29.86
CA ALA A 175 -7.10 42.07 -28.49
C ALA A 175 -8.30 42.05 -27.55
N ARG A 176 -8.36 40.98 -26.75
CA ARG A 176 -8.68 40.89 -25.31
C ARG A 176 -10.04 41.33 -24.72
N GLN A 177 -10.60 40.33 -23.99
CA GLN A 177 -11.25 40.34 -22.65
C GLN A 177 -12.73 40.74 -22.49
N GLY A 178 -13.47 39.92 -21.73
CA GLY A 178 -14.60 40.36 -20.88
C GLY A 178 -15.91 39.54 -20.96
N GLY A 179 -16.39 39.04 -19.80
CA GLY A 179 -17.81 39.15 -19.46
C GLY A 179 -18.72 37.91 -19.44
N VAL A 180 -18.45 36.91 -18.60
CA VAL A 180 -19.46 35.90 -18.21
C VAL A 180 -19.91 36.17 -16.76
N ARG A 181 -20.79 37.16 -16.57
CA ARG A 181 -21.44 37.46 -15.27
C ARG A 181 -22.97 37.63 -15.33
N GLN A 182 -23.61 37.39 -16.47
CA GLN A 182 -25.06 37.58 -16.64
C GLN A 182 -25.76 36.33 -17.17
N ALA A 183 -25.76 35.23 -16.39
CA ALA A 183 -26.58 34.06 -16.73
C ALA A 183 -27.08 33.25 -15.52
N ARG A 184 -27.00 33.79 -14.28
CA ARG A 184 -27.50 33.11 -13.07
C ARG A 184 -28.86 33.59 -12.57
N GLY A 185 -29.34 34.78 -12.97
CA GLY A 185 -30.57 35.37 -12.41
C GLY A 185 -31.91 34.82 -12.93
N ARG A 186 -31.94 33.97 -13.96
CA ARG A 186 -33.20 33.56 -14.63
C ARG A 186 -33.69 32.14 -14.30
N ARG A 187 -32.96 31.34 -13.51
CA ARG A 187 -33.39 29.98 -13.11
C ARG A 187 -34.01 29.89 -11.71
N GLN A 188 -33.87 30.92 -10.87
CA GLN A 188 -34.37 30.90 -9.49
C GLN A 188 -35.88 31.14 -9.35
N ALA A 189 -36.59 31.57 -10.40
CA ALA A 189 -38.02 31.89 -10.31
C ALA A 189 -38.98 30.71 -10.58
N ALA A 190 -38.49 29.54 -11.02
CA ALA A 190 -39.35 28.44 -11.48
C ALA A 190 -39.54 27.28 -10.48
N LEU A 191 -38.82 27.25 -9.35
CA LEU A 191 -38.82 26.11 -8.41
C LEU A 191 -39.63 26.33 -7.12
N ARG A 192 -40.33 27.47 -6.97
CA ARG A 192 -41.12 27.78 -5.76
C ARG A 192 -42.56 27.25 -5.74
N ARG A 193 -42.94 26.33 -6.65
CA ARG A 193 -44.34 25.87 -6.78
C ARG A 193 -44.62 24.40 -6.45
N CYS A 194 -43.61 23.59 -6.15
CA CYS A 194 -43.82 22.23 -5.67
C CYS A 194 -43.18 22.10 -4.29
N GLY A 195 -44.00 22.15 -3.24
CA GLY A 195 -43.59 21.78 -1.90
C GLY A 195 -43.34 20.28 -1.83
N MET A 196 -42.09 19.88 -2.01
CA MET A 196 -41.56 18.58 -1.62
C MET A 196 -40.20 18.88 -0.98
N SER A 197 -40.05 18.49 0.29
CA SER A 197 -38.89 18.73 1.13
C SER A 197 -37.63 18.03 0.59
N GLU A 198 -36.67 18.81 0.09
CA GLU A 198 -35.26 18.41 -0.09
C GLU A 198 -34.44 18.88 1.12
N ASP A 199 -34.73 18.34 2.30
CA ASP A 199 -33.98 18.63 3.53
C ASP A 199 -33.64 17.35 4.30
N LEU A 200 -32.97 16.38 3.65
CA LEU A 200 -32.40 15.24 4.41
C LEU A 200 -31.00 14.81 3.98
N PHE A 201 -30.53 15.17 2.79
CA PHE A 201 -29.15 14.94 2.38
C PHE A 201 -28.63 16.16 1.61
N GLY A 202 -28.02 17.09 2.36
CA GLY A 202 -27.27 18.20 1.78
C GLY A 202 -26.26 17.69 0.76
N GLY A 203 -26.14 18.42 -0.36
CA GLY A 203 -25.45 17.99 -1.58
C GLY A 203 -24.14 17.23 -1.35
N ALA A 204 -24.06 16.04 -1.95
CA ALA A 204 -22.90 15.14 -1.94
C ALA A 204 -21.64 15.68 -2.65
N ASP A 205 -21.58 16.99 -2.92
CA ASP A 205 -20.50 17.67 -3.65
C ASP A 205 -19.69 18.61 -2.73
N GLN A 206 -19.87 18.48 -1.41
CA GLN A 206 -19.15 19.29 -0.42
C GLN A 206 -18.58 18.46 0.75
N LEU A 207 -18.22 17.21 0.47
CA LEU A 207 -17.35 16.43 1.35
C LEU A 207 -15.97 16.38 0.70
N ASP A 208 -15.19 17.42 0.97
CA ASP A 208 -13.76 17.42 0.67
C ASP A 208 -13.11 16.30 1.51
N PRO A 209 -12.54 15.25 0.89
CA PRO A 209 -12.01 14.09 1.62
C PRO A 209 -10.89 14.50 2.59
N ALA A 210 -10.17 15.60 2.32
CA ALA A 210 -9.19 16.15 3.23
C ALA A 210 -9.83 16.71 4.52
N LYS A 211 -10.98 17.41 4.40
CA LYS A 211 -11.75 17.92 5.56
C LYS A 211 -12.48 16.82 6.31
N ALA A 212 -12.98 15.80 5.60
CA ALA A 212 -13.59 14.63 6.22
C ALA A 212 -12.57 13.84 7.07
N LEU A 213 -11.31 13.76 6.61
CA LEU A 213 -10.20 13.17 7.35
C LEU A 213 -9.70 14.05 8.51
N GLU A 214 -9.81 15.37 8.43
CA GLU A 214 -9.51 16.27 9.57
C GLU A 214 -10.48 16.11 10.74
N HIS A 215 -11.72 15.69 10.51
CA HIS A 215 -12.73 15.47 11.56
C HIS A 215 -12.75 14.03 12.08
N LEU A 216 -12.18 13.08 11.34
CA LEU A 216 -11.84 11.76 11.86
C LEU A 216 -10.55 11.85 12.66
N GLN A 217 -10.67 12.22 13.94
CA GLN A 217 -9.64 11.92 14.94
C GLN A 217 -9.61 10.40 15.19
N VAL A 218 -9.25 9.61 14.17
CA VAL A 218 -8.74 8.27 14.43
C VAL A 218 -7.40 8.50 15.11
N PRO A 219 -7.22 8.12 16.40
CA PRO A 219 -5.93 8.31 17.05
C PRO A 219 -4.91 7.57 16.17
N ARG A 220 -3.88 8.32 15.72
CA ARG A 220 -2.76 7.80 14.94
C ARG A 220 -1.91 6.91 15.85
N THR A 221 -2.48 5.78 16.25
CA THR A 221 -1.82 4.82 17.12
C THR A 221 -0.83 4.06 16.27
N HIS A 222 0.44 4.16 16.63
CA HIS A 222 1.44 3.34 16.00
C HIS A 222 1.24 1.88 16.44
N ARG A 223 1.51 0.93 15.55
CA ARG A 223 1.37 -0.52 15.85
C ARG A 223 2.21 -0.95 17.08
N TRP A 224 3.31 -0.26 17.35
CA TRP A 224 4.15 -0.53 18.50
C TRP A 224 3.46 -0.18 19.82
N GLU A 225 2.51 0.76 19.84
CA GLU A 225 1.74 1.13 21.05
C GLU A 225 0.87 -0.03 21.54
N GLY A 226 0.16 -0.69 20.60
CA GLY A 226 -0.61 -1.90 20.92
C GLY A 226 0.30 -3.06 21.35
N THR A 227 1.43 -3.23 20.67
CA THR A 227 2.39 -4.28 21.02
C THR A 227 3.00 -4.06 22.41
N LEU A 228 3.31 -2.80 22.77
CA LEU A 228 3.81 -2.43 24.09
C LEU A 228 2.78 -2.72 25.19
N ARG A 229 1.50 -2.43 24.92
CA ARG A 229 0.40 -2.76 25.82
C ARG A 229 0.30 -4.27 26.04
N ASP A 230 0.33 -5.04 24.95
CA ASP A 230 0.29 -6.50 25.01
C ASP A 230 1.47 -7.06 25.82
N MET A 231 2.67 -6.49 25.67
CA MET A 231 3.84 -6.88 26.47
C MET A 231 3.66 -6.58 27.96
N LEU A 232 3.18 -5.38 28.31
CA LEU A 232 2.91 -5.01 29.70
C LEU A 232 1.88 -5.92 30.35
N ASP A 233 0.78 -6.21 29.66
CA ASP A 233 -0.28 -7.09 30.16
C ASP A 233 0.24 -8.53 30.32
N ALA A 234 1.01 -9.04 29.34
CA ALA A 234 1.60 -10.38 29.40
C ALA A 234 2.62 -10.52 30.55
N VAL A 235 3.53 -9.55 30.72
CA VAL A 235 4.52 -9.58 31.81
C VAL A 235 3.84 -9.42 33.16
N THR A 236 2.87 -8.52 33.29
CA THR A 236 2.10 -8.35 34.53
C THR A 236 1.41 -9.65 34.91
N HIS A 237 0.75 -10.31 33.95
CA HIS A 237 0.08 -11.58 34.18
C HIS A 237 1.07 -12.67 34.63
N ALA A 238 2.21 -12.80 33.94
CA ALA A 238 3.24 -13.78 34.27
C ALA A 238 3.88 -13.56 35.66
N LEU A 239 3.98 -12.30 36.12
CA LEU A 239 4.53 -11.96 37.43
C LEU A 239 3.49 -12.00 38.55
N THR A 240 2.19 -11.97 38.23
CA THR A 240 1.11 -11.95 39.23
C THR A 240 1.09 -13.25 40.05
N GLU A 241 1.27 -14.40 39.39
CA GLU A 241 1.27 -15.71 40.07
C GLU A 241 2.43 -15.87 41.08
N PRO A 242 3.71 -15.58 40.74
CA PRO A 242 4.83 -15.76 41.66
C PRO A 242 5.04 -14.63 42.68
N LEU A 243 4.62 -13.39 42.39
CA LEU A 243 5.00 -12.21 43.19
C LEU A 243 3.82 -11.42 43.77
N GLY A 244 2.59 -11.71 43.35
CA GLY A 244 1.39 -10.94 43.73
C GLY A 244 1.16 -9.71 42.85
N THR A 245 -0.09 -9.24 42.83
CA THR A 245 -0.57 -8.21 41.88
C THR A 245 0.14 -6.87 42.04
N GLU A 246 0.42 -6.44 43.27
CA GLU A 246 1.02 -5.13 43.55
C GLU A 246 2.47 -5.06 43.06
N GLN A 247 3.27 -6.09 43.38
CA GLN A 247 4.65 -6.18 42.94
C GLN A 247 4.73 -6.38 41.42
N ALA A 248 3.83 -7.16 40.82
CA ALA A 248 3.78 -7.39 39.37
C ALA A 248 3.54 -6.09 38.60
N GLN A 249 2.57 -5.26 39.02
CA GLN A 249 2.30 -3.98 38.38
C GLN A 249 3.46 -2.99 38.53
N ARG A 250 4.20 -3.05 39.64
CA ARG A 250 5.37 -2.18 39.85
C ARG A 250 6.58 -2.60 39.01
N LEU A 251 6.81 -3.90 38.83
CA LEU A 251 8.00 -4.44 38.16
C LEU A 251 7.83 -4.61 36.65
N ALA A 252 6.61 -4.87 36.15
CA ALA A 252 6.36 -5.11 34.73
C ALA A 252 6.83 -3.96 33.82
N PRO A 253 6.60 -2.67 34.13
CA PRO A 253 7.12 -1.57 33.32
C PRO A 253 8.64 -1.56 33.24
N ALA A 254 9.34 -1.82 34.35
CA ALA A 254 10.80 -1.84 34.37
C ALA A 254 11.38 -2.97 33.49
N VAL A 255 10.77 -4.15 33.52
CA VAL A 255 11.14 -5.29 32.68
C VAL A 255 10.90 -4.98 31.20
N VAL A 256 9.72 -4.44 30.86
CA VAL A 256 9.38 -4.10 29.47
C VAL A 256 10.27 -2.98 28.94
N LEU A 257 10.59 -1.96 29.74
CA LEU A 257 11.52 -0.92 29.37
C LEU A 257 12.91 -1.51 29.05
N THR A 258 13.44 -2.38 29.90
CA THR A 258 14.73 -3.04 29.67
C THR A 258 14.72 -3.87 28.38
N LEU A 259 13.61 -4.56 28.09
CA LEU A 259 13.44 -5.30 26.84
C LEU A 259 13.42 -4.36 25.63
N CYS A 260 12.72 -3.23 25.71
CA CYS A 260 12.69 -2.23 24.65
C CYS A 260 14.05 -1.55 24.46
N ASP A 261 14.83 -1.31 25.51
CA ASP A 261 16.17 -0.70 25.38
C ASP A 261 17.18 -1.67 24.76
N THR A 262 17.05 -2.97 25.05
CA THR A 262 17.99 -4.00 24.57
C THR A 262 17.65 -4.52 23.17
N VAL A 263 16.36 -4.70 22.86
CA VAL A 263 15.90 -5.27 21.57
C VAL A 263 15.38 -4.18 20.63
N GLY A 264 15.11 -2.97 21.14
CA GLY A 264 14.61 -1.84 20.36
C GLY A 264 15.55 -1.41 19.25
N GLY A 265 14.98 -0.82 18.20
CA GLY A 265 15.70 -0.42 16.99
C GLY A 265 16.01 -1.58 16.02
N SER A 266 15.81 -2.84 16.44
CA SER A 266 16.01 -4.03 15.59
C SER A 266 14.68 -4.73 15.28
N VAL A 267 14.53 -5.23 14.04
CA VAL A 267 13.38 -6.09 13.68
C VAL A 267 13.67 -7.52 14.13
N CYS A 268 13.03 -7.95 15.22
CA CYS A 268 13.20 -9.31 15.75
C CYS A 268 12.01 -10.21 15.39
N TYR A 269 12.28 -11.38 14.82
CA TYR A 269 11.28 -12.44 14.63
C TYR A 269 11.27 -13.39 15.83
N LEU A 270 10.15 -13.43 16.54
CA LEU A 270 9.94 -14.35 17.67
C LEU A 270 9.17 -15.59 17.20
N PRO A 271 9.79 -16.79 17.21
CA PRO A 271 9.08 -18.03 16.87
C PRO A 271 8.01 -18.37 17.93
N ARG A 272 7.00 -19.16 17.57
CA ARG A 272 5.94 -19.64 18.47
C ARG A 272 5.86 -21.17 18.49
N GLY A 273 5.23 -21.70 19.53
CA GLY A 273 4.95 -23.14 19.66
C GLY A 273 6.20 -23.98 19.94
N ALA A 274 6.22 -25.21 19.41
CA ALA A 274 7.24 -26.21 19.76
C ALA A 274 8.68 -25.74 19.54
N VAL A 275 8.93 -24.92 18.50
CA VAL A 275 10.26 -24.38 18.20
C VAL A 275 10.79 -23.49 19.32
N LEU A 276 9.93 -22.65 19.91
CA LEU A 276 10.31 -21.77 21.01
C LEU A 276 10.61 -22.57 22.28
N HIS A 277 9.74 -23.53 22.63
CA HIS A 277 9.96 -24.39 23.79
C HIS A 277 11.24 -25.21 23.66
N GLN A 278 11.54 -25.71 22.45
CA GLN A 278 12.79 -26.38 22.16
C GLN A 278 14.00 -25.44 22.36
N ALA A 279 13.94 -24.22 21.82
CA ALA A 279 15.03 -23.25 21.96
C ALA A 279 15.29 -22.87 23.43
N ILE A 280 14.24 -22.68 24.24
CA ILE A 280 14.36 -22.39 25.68
C ILE A 280 14.98 -23.57 26.43
N ARG A 281 14.51 -24.80 26.16
CA ARG A 281 15.11 -26.02 26.73
C ARG A 281 16.59 -26.14 26.36
N ASP A 282 16.91 -25.92 25.11
CA ASP A 282 18.28 -26.03 24.59
C ASP A 282 19.20 -24.97 25.22
N ALA A 283 18.68 -23.75 25.48
CA ALA A 283 19.39 -22.71 26.20
C ALA A 283 19.62 -23.06 27.68
N GLN A 284 18.62 -23.64 28.36
CA GLN A 284 18.76 -24.14 29.73
C GLN A 284 19.79 -25.27 29.81
N LEU A 285 19.74 -26.22 28.87
CA LEU A 285 20.72 -27.31 28.78
C LEU A 285 22.14 -26.75 28.61
N PHE A 286 22.31 -25.74 27.76
CA PHE A 286 23.60 -25.10 27.57
C PHE A 286 24.08 -24.37 28.82
N HIS A 287 23.19 -23.68 29.54
CA HIS A 287 23.51 -23.05 30.81
C HIS A 287 23.97 -24.08 31.87
N ASP A 288 23.22 -25.17 32.02
CA ASP A 288 23.53 -26.29 32.92
C ASP A 288 24.87 -26.98 32.58
N TRP A 289 25.21 -27.05 31.30
CA TRP A 289 26.50 -27.55 30.85
C TRP A 289 27.63 -26.55 31.14
N ARG A 290 27.45 -25.26 30.79
CA ARG A 290 28.49 -24.23 30.83
C ARG A 290 28.82 -23.73 32.23
N TYR A 291 27.81 -23.63 33.09
CA TYR A 291 27.90 -23.09 34.45
C TYR A 291 27.53 -24.12 35.51
N GLY A 292 26.62 -25.05 35.21
CA GLY A 292 26.21 -26.11 36.13
C GLY A 292 27.17 -27.31 36.21
N GLY A 293 28.18 -27.38 35.34
CA GLY A 293 29.21 -28.43 35.37
C GLY A 293 28.72 -29.85 35.04
N LEU A 294 27.51 -29.99 34.49
CA LEU A 294 26.94 -31.28 34.16
C LEU A 294 27.57 -31.87 32.89
N LEU A 295 27.98 -33.14 32.98
CA LEU A 295 28.54 -33.86 31.83
C LEU A 295 27.45 -34.23 30.79
N PRO A 296 27.78 -34.33 29.50
CA PRO A 296 26.82 -34.65 28.44
C PRO A 296 25.92 -35.89 28.68
N PRO A 297 26.41 -37.01 29.26
CA PRO A 297 25.55 -38.15 29.58
C PRO A 297 24.51 -37.86 30.67
N ALA A 298 24.84 -37.00 31.64
CA ALA A 298 23.90 -36.61 32.69
C ALA A 298 22.81 -35.67 32.14
N LEU A 299 23.19 -34.76 31.24
CA LEU A 299 22.26 -33.88 30.54
C LEU A 299 21.27 -34.65 29.66
N ALA A 300 21.76 -35.68 28.95
CA ALA A 300 20.92 -36.58 28.15
C ALA A 300 19.80 -37.22 28.99
N ARG A 301 20.12 -37.67 30.21
CA ARG A 301 19.14 -38.23 31.15
C ARG A 301 18.17 -37.16 31.68
N LYS A 302 18.69 -36.01 32.13
CA LYS A 302 17.89 -34.91 32.70
C LYS A 302 16.84 -34.39 31.71
N TYR A 303 17.26 -34.14 30.46
CA TYR A 303 16.42 -33.57 29.41
C TYR A 303 15.73 -34.63 28.53
N ARG A 304 15.98 -35.93 28.79
CA ARG A 304 15.45 -37.08 28.02
C ARG A 304 15.77 -36.96 26.52
N LEU A 305 17.04 -36.73 26.21
CA LEU A 305 17.56 -36.58 24.85
C LEU A 305 18.62 -37.66 24.55
N ALA A 306 18.84 -37.92 23.27
CA ALA A 306 19.99 -38.70 22.85
C ALA A 306 21.29 -37.93 23.12
N VAL A 307 22.35 -38.64 23.50
CA VAL A 307 23.67 -38.04 23.81
C VAL A 307 24.21 -37.26 22.62
N GLN A 308 24.02 -37.75 21.39
CA GLN A 308 24.43 -37.05 20.17
C GLN A 308 23.74 -35.69 20.03
N THR A 309 22.42 -35.63 20.28
CA THR A 309 21.65 -34.38 20.23
C THR A 309 22.13 -33.37 21.28
N VAL A 310 22.58 -33.82 22.45
CA VAL A 310 23.19 -32.94 23.46
C VAL A 310 24.44 -32.26 22.92
N TYR A 311 25.34 -33.01 22.27
CA TYR A 311 26.54 -32.43 21.65
C TYR A 311 26.18 -31.46 20.51
N GLU A 312 25.20 -31.80 19.67
CA GLU A 312 24.71 -30.92 18.61
C GLU A 312 24.15 -29.60 19.16
N ILE A 313 23.38 -29.66 20.26
CA ILE A 313 22.85 -28.47 20.94
C ILE A 313 23.99 -27.61 21.48
N ILE A 314 24.99 -28.21 22.15
CA ILE A 314 26.14 -27.47 22.69
C ILE A 314 26.92 -26.79 21.55
N ALA A 315 27.19 -27.51 20.46
CA ALA A 315 27.90 -26.96 19.30
C ALA A 315 27.13 -25.77 18.69
N ARG A 316 25.82 -25.91 18.51
CA ARG A 316 24.94 -24.86 17.99
C ARG A 316 24.90 -23.63 18.90
N GLN A 317 24.85 -23.82 20.22
CA GLN A 317 24.79 -22.72 21.19
C GLN A 317 26.13 -21.97 21.30
N ARG A 318 27.27 -22.66 21.18
CA ARG A 318 28.59 -22.01 21.09
C ARG A 318 28.70 -21.13 19.84
N GLU A 319 28.19 -21.61 18.71
CA GLU A 319 28.15 -20.84 17.47
C GLU A 319 27.27 -19.59 17.59
N LEU A 320 26.12 -19.70 18.28
CA LEU A 320 25.26 -18.54 18.55
C LEU A 320 25.95 -17.51 19.44
N ALA A 321 26.66 -17.94 20.49
CA ALA A 321 27.42 -17.06 21.37
C ALA A 321 28.54 -16.31 20.61
N ARG A 322 29.30 -17.02 19.75
CA ARG A 322 30.34 -16.40 18.90
C ARG A 322 29.81 -15.34 17.95
N ARG A 323 28.56 -15.46 17.49
CA ARG A 323 27.95 -14.45 16.61
C ARG A 323 27.51 -13.20 17.37
N GLN A 324 27.14 -13.34 18.63
CA GLN A 324 26.70 -12.23 19.49
C GLN A 324 27.89 -11.45 20.02
N GLU A 325 28.97 -12.14 20.37
CA GLU A 325 30.23 -11.55 20.78
C GLU A 325 31.29 -12.02 19.78
N PRO A 326 31.40 -11.36 18.61
CA PRO A 326 32.41 -11.70 17.63
C PRO A 326 33.76 -11.56 18.30
N ASP A 327 34.46 -12.68 18.40
CA ASP A 327 35.74 -12.83 19.07
C ASP A 327 36.69 -11.70 18.65
N LEU A 328 36.86 -10.71 19.54
CA LEU A 328 37.74 -9.57 19.32
C LEU A 328 39.21 -10.01 19.30
N PHE A 329 39.50 -11.23 19.74
CA PHE A 329 40.83 -11.81 19.81
C PHE A 329 40.78 -13.27 19.39
N GLY A 330 40.78 -13.51 18.07
CA GLY A 330 40.77 -14.84 17.47
C GLY A 330 41.79 -15.79 18.10
N PHE A 331 41.33 -16.60 19.06
CA PHE A 331 42.05 -17.77 19.51
C PHE A 331 41.45 -18.95 18.77
N GLN A 332 42.20 -19.45 17.79
CA GLN A 332 41.95 -20.78 17.27
C GLN A 332 42.02 -21.74 18.47
N ASP A 333 40.92 -22.42 18.77
CA ASP A 333 40.92 -23.53 19.71
C ASP A 333 42.01 -24.49 19.24
N GLU A 334 43.16 -24.50 19.92
CA GLU A 334 44.18 -25.51 19.74
C GLU A 334 43.51 -26.85 20.02
N THR A 335 43.23 -27.56 18.94
CA THR A 335 42.83 -28.96 18.97
C THR A 335 43.88 -29.70 19.78
N GLY A 336 43.54 -30.04 21.02
CA GLY A 336 44.28 -30.96 21.86
C GLY A 336 44.49 -32.27 21.10
N GLY A 337 45.69 -32.40 20.55
CA GLY A 337 46.13 -33.49 19.70
C GLY A 337 47.65 -33.58 19.72
N SER A 338 48.24 -33.86 20.88
CA SER A 338 49.50 -34.61 21.00
C SER A 338 49.86 -34.86 22.47
N THR A 339 49.59 -36.10 22.89
CA THR A 339 50.40 -37.06 23.66
C THR A 339 49.55 -37.83 24.65
#